data_AF-A0A348N799-F1
#
_entry.id   AF-A0A348N799-F1
#
_cell.length_a   1.000
_cell.length_b   1.000
_cell.length_c   1.000
_cell.angle_alpha   90.00
_cell.angle_beta   90.00
_cell.angle_gamma   90.00
#
_symmetry.space_group_name_H-M   'P 1'
#
loop_
_entity.id
_entity.type
_entity.pdbx_description
1 polymer ?
#
loop_
_entity_poly.entity_id
_entity_poly.type
_entity_poly.pdbx_seq_one_letter_code
_entity_poly.pdbx_strand_id
1 'polypeptide(L)'
;MGAYNSNYLSNVQSNIGAMLDCGINTLEFDVREFYNMFLASDMSDKLNRGDAYTVCTLGGVELAEYVVCYAMNNSNYIHVKKATDPAFNSHLNNAIVNVDSKEYWAGKVVAEYAWEKNISFSQLDKCIPIENVLSLYDGFKDVDSLMINIRLDEMIREESNVAKLKVRRELMGLSQSELARIS
;
A
#
# COMPACT_ATOMS: atom_id res chain seq x y z
N MET A 1 4.04 3.52 19.70
CA MET A 1 5.33 4.19 19.38
C MET A 1 5.68 3.69 18.00
N GLY A 2 5.72 4.58 17.00
CA GLY A 2 5.91 4.19 15.60
C GLY A 2 7.36 3.77 15.31
N ALA A 3 7.60 3.20 14.13
CA ALA A 3 8.89 2.64 13.72
C ALA A 3 10.06 3.64 13.74
N TYR A 4 9.77 4.93 13.61
CA TYR A 4 10.74 6.03 13.60
C TYR A 4 10.10 7.31 14.18
N ASN A 5 10.88 8.37 14.36
CA ASN A 5 10.39 9.64 14.92
C ASN A 5 9.37 10.32 13.99
N SER A 6 8.31 10.93 14.55
CA SER A 6 7.27 11.64 13.80
C SER A 6 7.80 12.73 12.87
N ASN A 7 8.98 13.30 13.15
CA ASN A 7 9.64 14.29 12.30
C ASN A 7 10.00 13.74 10.91
N TYR A 8 10.09 12.42 10.73
CA TYR A 8 10.35 11.78 9.44
C TYR A 8 9.07 11.29 8.75
N LEU A 9 7.93 11.29 9.44
CA LEU A 9 6.69 10.73 8.94
C LEU A 9 6.20 11.44 7.68
N SER A 10 6.20 12.77 7.66
CA SER A 10 5.79 13.54 6.48
C SER A 10 6.60 13.18 5.23
N ASN A 11 7.91 12.98 5.40
CA ASN A 11 8.79 12.61 4.29
C ASN A 11 8.48 11.20 3.79
N VAL A 12 8.30 10.24 4.69
CA VAL A 12 7.94 8.87 4.31
C VAL A 12 6.57 8.81 3.63
N GLN A 13 5.58 9.57 4.14
CA GLN A 13 4.27 9.70 3.51
C GLN A 13 4.39 10.23 2.07
N SER A 14 5.15 11.32 1.88
CA SER A 14 5.38 11.89 0.55
C SER A 14 6.14 10.95 -0.38
N ASN A 15 7.15 10.23 0.12
CA ASN A 15 7.93 9.31 -0.70
C ASN A 15 7.12 8.07 -1.10
N ILE A 16 6.32 7.51 -0.20
CA ILE A 16 5.43 6.38 -0.53
C ILE A 16 4.31 6.84 -1.47
N GLY A 17 3.73 8.03 -1.25
CA GLY A 17 2.77 8.62 -2.17
C GLY A 17 3.36 8.77 -3.58
N ALA A 18 4.53 9.41 -3.68
CA ALA A 18 5.22 9.61 -4.95
C ALA A 18 5.62 8.28 -5.61
N MET A 19 6.00 7.27 -4.83
CA MET A 19 6.29 5.93 -5.34
C MET A 19 5.07 5.28 -5.98
N LEU A 20 3.91 5.32 -5.31
CA LEU A 20 2.68 4.74 -5.86
C LEU A 20 2.20 5.50 -7.11
N ASP A 21 2.22 6.82 -7.08
CA ASP A 21 1.86 7.63 -8.24
C ASP A 21 2.79 7.37 -9.43
N CYS A 22 4.10 7.33 -9.19
CA CYS A 22 5.08 7.01 -10.23
C CYS A 22 4.86 5.58 -10.77
N GLY A 23 4.77 4.58 -9.90
CA GLY A 23 4.61 3.19 -10.30
C GLY A 23 3.35 2.92 -11.12
N ILE A 24 2.22 3.48 -10.69
CA ILE A 24 0.91 3.17 -11.28
C ILE A 24 0.61 4.11 -12.44
N ASN A 25 0.78 5.42 -12.26
CA ASN A 25 0.39 6.40 -13.27
C ASN A 25 1.50 6.69 -14.29
N THR A 26 2.77 6.78 -13.85
CA THR A 26 3.89 7.09 -14.78
C THR A 26 4.42 5.83 -15.48
N LEU A 27 4.58 4.73 -14.75
CA LEU A 27 5.12 3.48 -15.28
C LEU A 27 4.03 2.51 -15.79
N GLU A 28 2.76 2.87 -15.58
CA GLU A 28 1.58 2.17 -16.07
C GLU A 28 1.51 0.71 -15.59
N PHE A 29 1.90 0.45 -14.34
CA PHE A 29 1.65 -0.84 -13.70
C PHE A 29 0.23 -0.90 -13.14
N ASP A 30 -0.36 -2.10 -13.15
CA ASP A 30 -1.57 -2.34 -12.39
C ASP A 30 -1.32 -2.12 -10.88
N VAL A 31 -2.33 -1.62 -10.16
CA VAL A 31 -2.25 -1.30 -8.73
C VAL A 31 -1.78 -2.51 -7.93
N ARG A 32 -2.43 -3.67 -8.13
CA ARG A 32 -2.11 -4.89 -7.40
C ARG A 32 -0.72 -5.38 -7.77
N GLU A 33 -0.38 -5.33 -9.06
CA GLU A 33 0.92 -5.75 -9.54
C GLU A 33 2.04 -4.93 -8.90
N PHE A 34 1.98 -3.60 -8.98
CA PHE A 34 3.00 -2.72 -8.44
C PHE A 34 3.10 -2.81 -6.91
N TYR A 35 1.97 -2.84 -6.22
CA TYR A 35 1.98 -2.95 -4.77
C TYR A 35 2.56 -4.29 -4.29
N ASN A 36 2.29 -5.39 -5.01
CA ASN A 36 2.93 -6.68 -4.73
C ASN A 36 4.44 -6.67 -4.98
N MET A 37 4.93 -5.92 -5.97
CA MET A 37 6.37 -5.70 -6.14
C MET A 37 6.96 -4.97 -4.93
N PHE A 38 6.28 -3.92 -4.45
CA PHE A 38 6.69 -3.18 -3.27
C PHE A 38 6.74 -4.08 -2.02
N LEU A 39 5.68 -4.85 -1.77
CA LEU A 39 5.61 -5.77 -0.64
C LEU A 39 6.66 -6.89 -0.70
N ALA A 40 7.05 -7.34 -1.89
CA ALA A 40 8.10 -8.33 -2.06
C ALA A 40 9.52 -7.74 -1.94
N SER A 41 9.66 -6.43 -2.10
CA SER A 41 10.95 -5.75 -1.97
C SER A 41 11.38 -5.62 -0.50
N ASP A 42 12.70 -5.60 -0.29
CA ASP A 42 13.26 -5.36 1.04
C ASP A 42 13.00 -3.93 1.57
N MET A 43 12.55 -3.01 0.70
CA MET A 43 12.21 -1.64 1.07
C MET A 43 10.99 -1.57 1.96
N SER A 44 10.00 -2.45 1.74
CA SER A 44 8.82 -2.51 2.61
C SER A 44 9.24 -2.80 4.06
N ASP A 45 10.15 -3.75 4.27
CA ASP A 45 10.70 -4.10 5.58
C ASP A 45 11.59 -3.00 6.17
N LYS A 46 12.46 -2.40 5.35
CA LYS A 46 13.34 -1.30 5.78
C LYS A 46 12.54 -0.09 6.27
N LEU A 47 11.48 0.29 5.56
CA LEU A 47 10.58 1.37 5.96
C LEU A 47 9.84 1.03 7.26
N ASN A 48 9.34 -0.20 7.40
CA ASN A 48 8.68 -0.66 8.64
C ASN A 48 9.60 -0.69 9.86
N ARG A 49 10.92 -0.84 9.67
CA ARG A 49 11.92 -0.84 10.75
C ARG A 49 12.54 0.53 11.01
N GLY A 50 12.15 1.53 10.23
CA GLY A 50 12.74 2.87 10.30
C GLY A 50 14.21 2.92 9.93
N ASP A 51 14.63 2.11 8.95
CA ASP A 51 15.99 2.17 8.42
C ASP A 51 16.33 3.60 7.99
N ALA A 52 17.32 4.19 8.66
CA ALA A 52 17.60 5.62 8.54
C ALA A 52 17.99 6.03 7.12
N TYR A 53 18.70 5.17 6.39
CA TYR A 53 19.05 5.42 4.99
C TYR A 53 17.79 5.49 4.12
N THR A 54 16.97 4.44 4.16
CA THR A 54 15.73 4.34 3.38
C THR A 54 14.77 5.49 3.69
N VAL A 55 14.61 5.83 4.97
CA VAL A 55 13.71 6.90 5.43
C VAL A 55 14.22 8.29 5.03
N CYS A 56 15.52 8.54 5.04
CA CYS A 56 16.08 9.89 4.86
C CYS A 56 16.57 10.21 3.45
N THR A 57 16.88 9.20 2.62
CA THR A 57 17.65 9.44 1.38
C THR A 57 16.97 9.05 0.08
N LEU A 58 15.98 8.16 0.09
CA LEU A 58 15.29 7.75 -1.14
C LEU A 58 14.03 8.58 -1.35
N GLY A 59 13.99 9.33 -2.46
CA GLY A 59 12.78 9.96 -2.98
C GLY A 59 11.81 8.95 -3.59
N GLY A 60 10.55 9.33 -3.74
CA GLY A 60 9.51 8.39 -4.20
C GLY A 60 9.73 7.81 -5.60
N VAL A 61 10.29 8.57 -6.54
CA VAL A 61 10.60 8.08 -7.89
C VAL A 61 11.73 7.05 -7.86
N GLU A 62 12.79 7.32 -7.09
CA GLU A 62 13.92 6.39 -6.89
C GLU A 62 13.46 5.12 -6.17
N LEU A 63 12.51 5.25 -5.25
CA LEU A 63 11.88 4.11 -4.59
C LEU A 63 11.05 3.27 -5.58
N ALA A 64 10.31 3.90 -6.49
CA ALA A 64 9.55 3.19 -7.53
C ALA A 64 10.49 2.45 -8.50
N GLU A 65 11.57 3.09 -8.93
CA GLU A 65 12.63 2.46 -9.73
C GLU A 65 13.22 1.25 -9.01
N TYR A 66 13.55 1.39 -7.72
CA TYR A 66 14.09 0.29 -6.92
C TYR A 66 13.13 -0.89 -6.86
N VAL A 67 11.85 -0.63 -6.58
CA VAL A 67 10.81 -1.67 -6.49
C VAL A 67 10.71 -2.48 -7.79
N VAL A 68 10.71 -1.79 -8.94
CA VAL A 68 10.66 -2.46 -10.25
C VAL A 68 11.93 -3.27 -10.51
N CYS A 69 13.11 -2.69 -10.27
CA CYS A 69 14.40 -3.36 -10.45
C CYS A 69 14.54 -4.58 -9.52
N TYR A 70 14.05 -4.49 -8.28
CA TYR A 70 14.03 -5.60 -7.34
C TYR A 70 13.14 -6.74 -7.84
N ALA A 71 11.96 -6.41 -8.36
CA ALA A 71 11.04 -7.39 -8.94
C ALA A 71 11.65 -8.10 -10.17
N MET A 72 12.44 -7.40 -11.00
CA MET A 72 13.14 -8.00 -12.15
C MET A 72 14.08 -9.12 -11.75
N ASN A 73 14.91 -8.84 -10.74
CA ASN A 73 15.96 -9.75 -10.30
C ASN A 73 15.38 -11.00 -9.63
N ASN A 74 14.09 -10.98 -9.24
CA ASN A 74 13.40 -12.09 -8.60
C ASN A 74 12.51 -12.92 -9.53
N SER A 75 12.51 -12.67 -10.85
CA SER A 75 11.90 -13.48 -11.94
C SER A 75 10.41 -13.88 -11.84
N ASN A 76 9.71 -13.52 -10.75
CA ASN A 76 8.33 -13.90 -10.48
C ASN A 76 7.29 -12.98 -11.13
N TYR A 77 7.70 -11.95 -11.88
CA TYR A 77 6.82 -10.91 -12.40
C TYR A 77 6.85 -10.87 -13.94
N ILE A 78 5.67 -11.06 -14.55
CA ILE A 78 5.51 -11.38 -15.98
C ILE A 78 5.71 -10.14 -16.89
N HIS A 79 5.44 -8.93 -16.40
CA HIS A 79 5.52 -7.68 -17.18
C HIS A 79 6.85 -6.92 -17.03
N VAL A 80 7.82 -7.50 -16.33
CA VAL A 80 9.00 -6.80 -15.82
C VAL A 80 10.17 -6.74 -16.83
N LYS A 81 9.91 -7.02 -18.11
CA LYS A 81 10.84 -6.75 -19.23
C LYS A 81 11.06 -5.25 -19.50
N LYS A 82 10.34 -4.35 -18.81
CA LYS A 82 10.37 -2.89 -19.02
C LYS A 82 11.68 -2.20 -18.57
N ALA A 83 12.43 -2.61 -17.55
CA ALA A 83 13.54 -1.76 -17.08
C ALA A 83 14.81 -1.76 -17.95
N THR A 84 14.96 -2.72 -18.86
CA THR A 84 15.96 -2.64 -19.96
C THR A 84 15.43 -1.89 -21.19
N ASP A 85 14.17 -1.47 -21.17
CA ASP A 85 13.54 -0.67 -22.23
C ASP A 85 13.97 0.79 -22.09
N PRO A 86 14.53 1.42 -23.14
CA PRO A 86 14.76 2.86 -23.17
C PRO A 86 13.53 3.70 -22.75
N ALA A 87 12.31 3.20 -22.99
CA ALA A 87 11.07 3.87 -22.57
C ALA A 87 10.94 3.96 -21.04
N PHE A 88 11.38 2.95 -20.28
CA PHE A 88 11.33 2.96 -18.81
C PHE A 88 12.23 4.06 -18.24
N ASN A 89 13.48 4.12 -18.68
CA ASN A 89 14.41 5.18 -18.26
C ASN A 89 13.91 6.56 -18.70
N SER A 90 13.28 6.66 -19.87
CA SER A 90 12.68 7.91 -20.32
C SER A 90 11.50 8.35 -19.45
N HIS A 91 10.62 7.42 -19.06
CA HIS A 91 9.48 7.73 -18.19
C HIS A 91 9.93 8.14 -16.78
N LEU A 92 10.91 7.45 -16.18
CA LEU A 92 11.46 7.82 -14.87
C LEU A 92 12.12 9.20 -14.88
N ASN A 93 12.94 9.50 -15.89
CA ASN A 93 13.62 10.79 -16.00
C ASN A 93 12.64 11.97 -16.20
N ASN A 94 11.45 11.70 -16.72
CA ASN A 94 10.40 12.69 -16.93
C ASN A 94 9.23 12.54 -15.94
N ALA A 95 9.38 11.74 -14.88
CA ALA A 95 8.31 11.46 -13.93
C ALA A 95 7.89 12.76 -13.24
N ILE A 96 6.63 13.14 -13.41
CA ILE A 96 6.00 14.24 -12.69
C ILE A 96 5.05 13.63 -11.68
N VAL A 97 5.39 13.77 -10.39
CA VAL A 97 4.54 13.28 -9.31
C VAL A 97 3.30 14.16 -9.21
N ASN A 98 2.13 13.56 -9.40
CA ASN A 98 0.85 14.20 -9.16
C ASN A 98 0.45 14.04 -7.69
N VAL A 99 0.68 15.08 -6.88
CA VAL A 99 0.35 15.07 -5.45
C VAL A 99 -1.17 15.02 -5.15
N ASP A 100 -1.99 15.28 -6.17
CA ASP A 100 -3.45 15.18 -6.07
C ASP A 100 -3.96 13.83 -6.55
N SER A 101 -3.12 12.89 -6.99
CA SER A 101 -3.59 11.57 -7.42
C SER A 101 -4.10 10.72 -6.25
N LYS A 102 -5.01 9.79 -6.56
CA LYS A 102 -5.51 8.83 -5.57
C LYS A 102 -4.40 7.90 -5.07
N GLU A 103 -3.43 7.59 -5.93
CA GLU A 103 -2.24 6.79 -5.62
C GLU A 103 -1.32 7.52 -4.64
N TYR A 104 -1.05 8.80 -4.88
CA TYR A 104 -0.27 9.62 -3.97
C TYR A 104 -0.93 9.71 -2.59
N TRP A 105 -2.23 10.01 -2.56
CA TRP A 105 -2.99 10.06 -1.33
C TRP A 105 -3.01 8.71 -0.59
N ALA A 106 -3.28 7.60 -1.29
CA ALA A 106 -3.31 6.27 -0.69
C ALA A 106 -1.94 5.91 -0.09
N GLY A 107 -0.85 6.28 -0.76
CA GLY A 107 0.51 6.08 -0.26
C GLY A 107 0.77 6.80 1.06
N LYS A 108 0.30 8.05 1.19
CA LYS A 108 0.38 8.80 2.45
C LYS A 108 -0.43 8.13 3.57
N VAL A 109 -1.63 7.65 3.25
CA VAL A 109 -2.53 7.01 4.21
C VAL A 109 -1.93 5.71 4.73
N VAL A 110 -1.47 4.82 3.84
CA VAL A 110 -0.88 3.53 4.29
C VAL A 110 0.41 3.73 5.07
N ALA A 111 1.21 4.74 4.72
CA ALA A 111 2.43 5.08 5.46
C ALA A 111 2.14 5.54 6.89
N GLU A 112 1.17 6.45 7.05
CA GLU A 112 0.73 6.96 8.36
C GLU A 112 0.14 5.86 9.22
N TYR A 113 -0.81 5.10 8.65
CA TYR A 113 -1.50 4.06 9.40
C TYR A 113 -0.54 2.93 9.82
N ALA A 114 0.33 2.47 8.92
CA ALA A 114 1.35 1.46 9.24
C ALA A 114 2.30 1.94 10.36
N TRP A 115 2.71 3.20 10.30
CA TRP A 115 3.56 3.82 11.33
C TRP A 115 2.85 3.98 12.67
N GLU A 116 1.61 4.47 12.68
CA GLU A 116 0.82 4.69 13.91
C GLU A 116 0.53 3.37 14.62
N LYS A 117 0.08 2.36 13.86
CA LYS A 117 -0.26 1.03 14.39
C LYS A 117 0.95 0.13 14.60
N ASN A 118 2.13 0.54 14.12
CA ASN A 118 3.36 -0.24 14.16
C ASN A 118 3.17 -1.65 13.55
N ILE A 119 2.58 -1.68 12.36
CA ILE A 119 2.35 -2.91 11.58
C ILE A 119 3.10 -2.81 10.25
N SER A 120 3.47 -3.96 9.70
CA SER A 120 4.09 -3.99 8.37
C SER A 120 3.10 -3.68 7.26
N PHE A 121 3.57 -3.09 6.15
CA PHE A 121 2.77 -2.96 4.92
C PHE A 121 2.14 -4.27 4.46
N SER A 122 2.83 -5.41 4.59
CA SER A 122 2.25 -6.72 4.25
C SER A 122 1.11 -7.15 5.19
N GLN A 123 1.22 -6.85 6.50
CA GLN A 123 0.13 -7.08 7.44
C GLN A 123 -1.04 -6.14 7.17
N LEU A 124 -0.77 -4.87 6.84
CA LEU A 124 -1.80 -3.92 6.47
C LEU A 124 -2.55 -4.37 5.22
N ASP A 125 -1.86 -4.74 4.13
CA ASP A 125 -2.49 -5.18 2.88
C ASP A 125 -3.36 -6.43 3.04
N LYS A 126 -2.97 -7.34 3.94
CA LYS A 126 -3.78 -8.52 4.28
C LYS A 126 -5.10 -8.17 4.95
N CYS A 127 -5.14 -7.08 5.71
CA CYS A 127 -6.32 -6.64 6.45
C CYS A 127 -7.16 -5.65 5.64
N ILE A 128 -6.50 -4.72 4.94
CA ILE A 128 -7.08 -3.73 4.06
C ILE A 128 -6.20 -3.64 2.83
N PRO A 129 -6.58 -4.30 1.73
CA PRO A 129 -5.78 -4.23 0.52
C PRO A 129 -5.72 -2.82 -0.06
N ILE A 130 -4.63 -2.49 -0.75
CA ILE A 130 -4.37 -1.12 -1.25
C ILE A 130 -5.51 -0.54 -2.11
N GLU A 131 -6.23 -1.38 -2.87
CA GLU A 131 -7.38 -0.99 -3.69
C GLU A 131 -8.56 -0.51 -2.83
N ASN A 132 -8.74 -1.12 -1.66
CA ASN A 132 -9.74 -0.68 -0.70
C ASN A 132 -9.37 0.70 -0.15
N VAL A 133 -8.08 0.96 0.11
CA VAL A 133 -7.62 2.30 0.50
C VAL A 133 -7.89 3.29 -0.63
N LEU A 134 -7.48 2.98 -1.86
CA LEU A 134 -7.73 3.82 -3.05
C LEU A 134 -9.22 4.14 -3.25
N SER A 135 -10.11 3.20 -2.97
CA SER A 135 -11.57 3.40 -3.09
C SER A 135 -12.13 4.47 -2.14
N LEU A 136 -11.41 4.80 -1.06
CA LEU A 136 -11.81 5.84 -0.12
C LEU A 136 -11.47 7.25 -0.61
N TYR A 137 -10.63 7.40 -1.64
CA TYR A 137 -10.06 8.68 -2.04
C TYR A 137 -11.10 9.79 -2.22
N ASP A 138 -12.12 9.59 -3.05
CA ASP A 138 -13.11 10.64 -3.37
C ASP A 138 -13.89 11.12 -2.13
N GLY A 139 -14.10 10.23 -1.15
CA GLY A 139 -14.84 10.55 0.08
C GLY A 139 -13.96 11.06 1.23
N PHE A 140 -12.66 10.81 1.17
CA PHE A 140 -11.75 11.01 2.32
C PHE A 140 -10.52 11.87 2.02
N LYS A 141 -10.27 12.30 0.77
CA LYS A 141 -9.07 13.09 0.42
C LYS A 141 -8.91 14.39 1.20
N ASP A 142 -10.03 15.00 1.58
CA ASP A 142 -10.09 16.26 2.33
C ASP A 142 -10.45 16.06 3.82
N VAL A 143 -10.43 14.82 4.29
CA VAL A 143 -10.80 14.44 5.67
C VAL A 143 -9.55 14.36 6.55
N ASP A 144 -9.71 14.68 7.84
CA ASP A 144 -8.64 14.60 8.84
C ASP A 144 -8.12 13.16 9.03
N SER A 145 -6.82 13.02 9.29
CA SER A 145 -6.17 11.70 9.35
C SER A 145 -6.70 10.82 10.49
N LEU A 146 -7.17 11.40 11.60
CA LEU A 146 -7.82 10.64 12.68
C LEU A 146 -9.09 9.93 12.19
N MET A 147 -9.90 10.62 11.39
CA MET A 147 -11.15 10.07 10.85
C MET A 147 -10.88 9.00 9.79
N ILE A 148 -9.81 9.16 9.00
CA ILE A 148 -9.32 8.13 8.09
C ILE A 148 -8.90 6.89 8.90
N ASN A 149 -8.13 7.05 9.97
CA ASN A 149 -7.67 5.93 10.80
C ASN A 149 -8.82 5.20 11.50
N ILE A 150 -9.85 5.93 11.95
CA ILE A 150 -11.09 5.34 12.47
C ILE A 150 -11.77 4.50 11.39
N ARG A 151 -11.89 5.02 10.16
CA ARG A 151 -12.52 4.26 9.06
C ARG A 151 -11.73 3.00 8.71
N LEU A 152 -10.40 3.06 8.69
CA LEU A 152 -9.55 1.89 8.47
C LEU A 152 -9.73 0.87 9.60
N ASP A 153 -9.76 1.30 10.87
CA ASP A 153 -10.03 0.42 12.02
C ASP A 153 -11.41 -0.27 11.90
N GLU A 154 -12.43 0.43 11.39
CA GLU A 154 -13.76 -0.15 11.12
C GLU A 154 -13.72 -1.22 10.03
N MET A 155 -13.05 -0.95 8.91
CA MET A 155 -12.92 -1.92 7.80
C MET A 155 -12.26 -3.22 8.26
N ILE A 156 -11.24 -3.15 9.12
CA ILE A 156 -10.58 -4.34 9.69
C ILE A 156 -11.54 -5.14 10.58
N ARG A 157 -12.37 -4.46 11.37
CA ARG A 157 -13.37 -5.12 12.23
C ARG A 157 -14.47 -5.79 11.40
N GLU A 158 -14.94 -5.12 10.35
CA GLU A 158 -15.92 -5.65 9.40
C GLU A 158 -15.42 -6.95 8.78
N GLU A 159 -14.21 -6.95 8.19
CA GLU A 159 -13.59 -8.12 7.57
C GLU A 159 -13.40 -9.28 8.58
N SER A 160 -12.93 -8.95 9.80
CA SER A 160 -12.77 -9.93 10.88
C SER A 160 -14.10 -10.58 11.29
N ASN A 161 -15.19 -9.83 11.29
CA ASN A 161 -16.51 -10.36 11.59
C ASN A 161 -17.04 -11.26 10.46
N VAL A 162 -16.84 -10.87 9.20
CA VAL A 162 -17.16 -11.70 8.04
C VAL A 162 -16.41 -13.03 8.08
N ALA A 163 -15.10 -12.99 8.36
CA ALA A 163 -14.28 -14.19 8.48
C ALA A 163 -14.76 -15.12 9.62
N LYS A 164 -15.08 -14.58 10.80
CA LYS A 164 -15.64 -15.36 11.93
C LYS A 164 -16.96 -16.02 11.56
N LEU A 165 -17.86 -15.29 10.88
CA LEU A 165 -19.13 -15.84 10.41
C LEU A 165 -18.92 -16.96 9.37
N LYS A 166 -17.98 -16.77 8.44
CA LYS A 166 -17.63 -17.78 7.43
C LYS A 166 -17.08 -19.07 8.05
N VAL A 167 -16.16 -18.95 9.01
CA VAL A 167 -15.60 -20.10 9.75
C VAL A 167 -16.70 -20.83 10.52
N ARG A 168 -17.57 -20.08 11.23
CA ARG A 168 -18.69 -20.67 11.97
C ARG A 168 -19.66 -21.43 11.06
N ARG A 169 -19.95 -20.88 9.87
CA ARG A 169 -20.78 -21.52 8.84
C ARG A 169 -20.18 -22.84 8.36
N GLU A 170 -18.89 -22.85 8.06
CA GLU A 170 -18.18 -24.05 7.58
C GLU A 170 -18.09 -25.14 8.64
N LEU A 171 -17.82 -24.78 9.91
CA LEU A 171 -17.80 -25.71 11.04
C LEU A 171 -19.16 -26.35 11.32
N MET A 172 -20.26 -25.63 11.06
CA MET A 172 -21.62 -26.13 11.28
C MET A 172 -22.25 -26.77 10.04
N GLY A 173 -21.54 -26.79 8.89
CA GLY A 173 -22.07 -27.33 7.63
C GLY A 173 -23.29 -26.59 7.07
N LEU A 174 -23.53 -25.35 7.52
CA LEU A 174 -24.75 -24.59 7.22
C LEU A 174 -24.67 -23.86 5.88
N SER A 175 -25.77 -23.86 5.13
CA SER A 175 -25.95 -23.03 3.94
C SER A 175 -26.22 -21.56 4.30
N GLN A 176 -26.02 -20.62 3.36
CA GLN A 176 -26.19 -19.18 3.62
C GLN A 176 -27.59 -18.81 4.13
N SER A 177 -28.63 -19.52 3.69
CA SER A 177 -30.02 -19.31 4.10
C SER A 177 -30.33 -19.79 5.51
N GLU A 178 -29.57 -20.76 6.03
CA GLU A 178 -29.74 -21.26 7.39
C GLU A 178 -29.13 -20.33 8.42
N LEU A 179 -27.98 -19.71 8.12
CA LEU A 179 -27.30 -18.78 9.04
C LEU A 179 -28.14 -17.53 9.35
N ALA A 180 -28.85 -16.99 8.35
CA ALA A 180 -29.72 -15.81 8.49
C ALA A 180 -30.96 -16.07 9.38
N ARG A 181 -31.27 -17.34 9.69
CA ARG A 181 -32.39 -17.71 10.57
C ARG A 181 -31.99 -17.85 12.04
N ILE A 182 -30.69 -17.88 12.34
CA ILE A 182 -30.15 -18.13 13.69
C ILE A 182 -29.31 -16.95 14.21
N SER A 183 -29.14 -15.91 13.38
CA SER A 183 -28.63 -14.59 13.74
C SER A 183 -29.77 -13.65 14.12
#